data_AF-A0A7R9HFZ4-F1
#
_entry.id   AF-A0A7R9HFZ4-F1
#
_cell.length_a   1.000
_cell.length_b   1.000
_cell.length_c   1.000
_cell.angle_alpha   90.00
_cell.angle_beta   90.00
_cell.angle_gamma   90.00
#
_symmetry.space_group_name_H-M   'P 1'
#
loop_
_entity.id
_entity.type
_entity.pdbx_description
1 polymer ?
#
loop_
_entity_poly.entity_id
_entity_poly.type
_entity_poly.pdbx_seq_one_letter_code
_entity_poly.pdbx_strand_id
1 'polypeptide(L)'
;MLGGTLKIFRISGNPYLADTYSVNSDLIVVVASMVVLSVGSNGQVFATSAIRGIRFLQILRMLHVDRQGGTWRLLGSVVFIHRQELITTLYIGFLGLIFSSYFVYLAEKDEVGQDGNIDFRSYADALWWGVITVTTIGYGDTVPKTWMGKIVASCFSVFAISFFALPA
;
A
#
# COMPACT_ATOMS: atom_id res chain seq x y z
N MET A 1 15.01 -1.03 36.12
CA MET A 1 14.73 -0.60 34.72
C MET A 1 14.00 -1.66 33.87
N LEU A 2 13.32 -2.65 34.44
CA LEU A 2 12.60 -3.72 33.69
C LEU A 2 11.07 -3.61 33.72
N GLY A 3 10.52 -2.52 34.28
CA GLY A 3 9.07 -2.37 34.50
C GLY A 3 8.26 -1.77 33.34
N GLY A 4 8.91 -1.30 32.27
CA GLY A 4 8.24 -0.61 31.16
C GLY A 4 7.68 -1.54 30.07
N THR A 5 8.40 -2.61 29.75
CA THR A 5 8.09 -3.48 28.59
C THR A 5 6.90 -4.41 28.85
N LEU A 6 6.65 -4.81 30.10
CA LEU A 6 5.52 -5.68 30.46
C LEU A 6 4.16 -4.96 30.51
N LYS A 7 4.14 -3.61 30.50
CA LYS A 7 2.90 -2.84 30.55
C LYS A 7 2.21 -2.75 29.18
N ILE A 8 2.96 -2.90 28.08
CA ILE A 8 2.42 -2.90 26.71
C ILE A 8 1.62 -4.17 26.43
N PHE A 9 1.94 -5.29 27.09
CA PHE A 9 1.18 -6.56 26.93
C PHE A 9 -0.04 -6.68 27.85
N ARG A 10 -0.22 -5.76 28.82
CA ARG A 10 -1.27 -5.83 29.85
C ARG A 10 -2.42 -4.82 29.65
N ILE A 11 -2.71 -4.43 28.39
CA ILE A 11 -3.86 -3.56 28.04
C ILE A 11 -5.01 -4.35 27.36
N SER A 12 -5.12 -5.67 27.56
CA SER A 12 -6.23 -6.42 26.98
C SER A 12 -6.83 -7.41 27.97
N GLY A 13 -7.52 -6.88 28.98
CA GLY A 13 -8.27 -7.67 29.95
C GLY A 13 -9.73 -7.23 30.12
N ASN A 14 -10.28 -6.38 29.23
CA ASN A 14 -11.68 -5.96 29.34
C ASN A 14 -12.49 -6.33 28.08
N PRO A 15 -13.15 -7.50 28.05
CA PRO A 15 -13.88 -8.00 26.88
C PRO A 15 -15.03 -7.07 26.44
N TYR A 16 -15.58 -6.29 27.37
CA TYR A 16 -16.70 -5.38 27.10
C TYR A 16 -16.37 -4.22 26.13
N LEU A 17 -15.12 -3.75 26.12
CA LEU A 17 -14.72 -2.66 25.22
C LEU A 17 -14.56 -3.15 23.77
N ALA A 18 -13.99 -4.33 23.58
CA ALA A 18 -13.83 -4.93 22.25
C ALA A 18 -15.18 -5.23 21.59
N ASP A 19 -16.15 -5.74 22.36
CA ASP A 19 -17.52 -5.94 21.87
C ASP A 19 -18.20 -4.63 21.46
N THR A 20 -17.97 -3.54 22.20
CA THR A 20 -18.59 -2.24 21.90
C THR A 20 -18.07 -1.63 20.57
N TYR A 21 -16.77 -1.74 20.27
CA TYR A 21 -16.23 -1.26 18.98
C TYR A 21 -16.66 -2.13 17.79
N SER A 22 -16.83 -3.42 18.02
CA SER A 22 -17.30 -4.37 17.01
C SER A 22 -18.75 -4.06 16.58
N VAL A 23 -19.63 -3.84 17.56
CA VAL A 23 -21.06 -3.52 17.32
C VAL A 23 -21.24 -2.20 16.56
N ASN A 24 -20.44 -1.17 16.86
CA ASN A 24 -20.53 0.12 16.17
C ASN A 24 -20.13 0.02 14.69
N SER A 25 -19.11 -0.78 14.37
CA SER A 25 -18.61 -0.96 13.01
C SER A 25 -19.61 -1.77 12.16
N ASP A 26 -20.19 -2.82 12.75
CA ASP A 26 -21.21 -3.65 12.10
C ASP A 26 -22.50 -2.85 11.81
N LEU A 27 -22.91 -1.99 12.75
CA LEU A 27 -24.07 -1.11 12.59
C LEU A 27 -23.90 -0.15 11.40
N ILE A 28 -22.72 0.44 11.22
CA ILE A 28 -22.41 1.33 10.10
C ILE A 28 -22.56 0.60 8.75
N VAL A 29 -22.07 -0.64 8.65
CA VAL A 29 -22.15 -1.44 7.41
C VAL A 29 -23.59 -1.85 7.11
N VAL A 30 -24.36 -2.23 8.12
CA VAL A 30 -25.79 -2.57 7.97
C VAL A 30 -26.58 -1.34 7.52
N VAL A 31 -26.36 -0.18 8.15
CA VAL A 31 -27.01 1.09 7.77
C VAL A 31 -26.61 1.50 6.35
N ALA A 32 -25.32 1.43 5.99
CA ALA A 32 -24.85 1.73 4.64
C ALA A 32 -25.48 0.79 3.59
N SER A 33 -25.62 -0.50 3.91
CA SER A 33 -26.26 -1.49 3.03
C SER A 33 -27.76 -1.19 2.85
N MET A 34 -28.46 -0.82 3.93
CA MET A 34 -29.88 -0.42 3.89
C MET A 34 -30.10 0.86 3.06
N VAL A 35 -29.21 1.85 3.19
CA VAL A 35 -29.29 3.11 2.42
C VAL A 35 -29.11 2.83 0.93
N VAL A 36 -28.12 2.02 0.54
CA VAL A 36 -27.88 1.68 -0.88
C VAL A 36 -29.05 0.91 -1.48
N LEU A 37 -29.68 0.00 -0.74
CA LEU A 37 -30.87 -0.73 -1.20
C LEU A 37 -32.09 0.20 -1.36
N SER A 38 -32.30 1.13 -0.44
CA SER A 38 -33.39 2.11 -0.48
C SER A 38 -33.29 3.08 -1.66
N VAL A 39 -32.07 3.55 -1.95
CA VAL A 39 -31.78 4.47 -3.07
C VAL A 39 -31.85 3.76 -4.42
N GLY A 40 -31.41 2.49 -4.50
CA GLY A 40 -31.47 1.68 -5.71
C GLY A 40 -32.88 1.27 -6.14
N SER A 41 -33.85 1.26 -5.21
CA SER A 41 -35.24 0.84 -5.46
C SER A 41 -36.06 1.84 -6.29
N ASN A 42 -35.74 3.15 -6.24
CA ASN A 42 -36.59 4.21 -6.80
C ASN A 42 -36.22 4.68 -8.23
N GLY A 43 -35.15 4.17 -8.85
CA GLY A 43 -34.70 4.69 -10.16
C GLY A 43 -33.96 3.68 -11.04
N GLN A 44 -34.57 3.34 -12.18
CA GLN A 44 -34.06 2.38 -13.17
C GLN A 44 -32.67 2.74 -13.75
N VAL A 45 -32.29 4.02 -13.73
CA VAL A 45 -30.95 4.53 -14.16
C VAL A 45 -29.92 4.59 -13.02
N PHE A 46 -30.36 4.58 -11.76
CA PHE A 46 -29.48 4.51 -10.58
C PHE A 46 -29.12 3.07 -10.20
N ALA A 47 -29.83 2.08 -10.73
CA ALA A 47 -29.57 0.66 -10.51
C ALA A 47 -28.12 0.26 -10.86
N THR A 48 -27.55 0.77 -11.96
CA THR A 48 -26.17 0.43 -12.37
C THR A 48 -25.12 0.95 -11.38
N SER A 49 -25.32 2.17 -10.86
CA SER A 49 -24.46 2.78 -9.84
C SER A 49 -24.62 2.09 -8.48
N ALA A 50 -25.85 1.73 -8.11
CA ALA A 50 -26.15 0.98 -6.89
C ALA A 50 -25.55 -0.43 -6.91
N ILE A 51 -25.57 -1.12 -8.06
CA ILE A 51 -24.96 -2.44 -8.22
C ILE A 51 -23.43 -2.39 -8.06
N ARG A 52 -22.77 -1.35 -8.59
CA ARG A 52 -21.33 -1.12 -8.36
C ARG A 52 -21.04 -0.84 -6.87
N GLY A 53 -21.88 -0.04 -6.22
CA GLY A 53 -21.82 0.23 -4.79
C GLY A 53 -21.99 -1.03 -3.94
N ILE A 54 -22.93 -1.91 -4.29
CA ILE A 54 -23.17 -3.19 -3.61
C ILE A 54 -21.94 -4.10 -3.71
N ARG A 55 -21.28 -4.20 -4.88
CA ARG A 55 -20.04 -4.99 -5.02
C ARG A 55 -18.89 -4.44 -4.17
N PHE A 56 -18.76 -3.11 -4.08
CA PHE A 56 -17.77 -2.48 -3.21
C PHE A 56 -18.09 -2.72 -1.72
N LEU A 57 -19.36 -2.61 -1.32
CA LEU A 57 -19.83 -2.93 0.03
C LEU A 57 -19.63 -4.41 0.39
N GLN A 58 -19.72 -5.33 -0.57
CA GLN A 58 -19.43 -6.75 -0.37
C GLN A 58 -17.95 -7.00 -0.01
N ILE A 59 -17.02 -6.27 -0.63
CA ILE A 59 -15.59 -6.33 -0.31
C ILE A 59 -15.34 -5.77 1.11
N LEU A 60 -16.00 -4.66 1.45
CA LEU A 60 -15.92 -4.07 2.79
C LEU A 60 -16.47 -4.99 3.88
N ARG A 61 -17.48 -5.81 3.57
CA ARG A 61 -17.98 -6.86 4.47
C ARG A 61 -16.93 -7.97 4.67
N MET A 62 -16.21 -8.37 3.63
CA MET A 62 -15.11 -9.35 3.74
C MET A 62 -13.96 -8.82 4.62
N LEU A 63 -13.66 -7.52 4.54
CA LEU A 63 -12.66 -6.85 5.39
C LEU A 63 -13.04 -6.88 6.89
N HIS A 64 -14.33 -6.89 7.20
CA HIS A 64 -14.87 -6.88 8.58
C HIS A 64 -15.03 -8.28 9.21
N VAL A 65 -14.69 -9.36 8.50
CA VAL A 65 -14.73 -10.73 9.06
C VAL A 65 -13.57 -11.02 10.04
N ASP A 66 -12.60 -10.11 10.18
CA ASP A 66 -11.59 -10.17 11.25
C ASP A 66 -12.18 -9.70 12.60
N ARG A 67 -13.19 -10.45 13.07
CA ARG A 67 -14.18 -10.11 14.11
C ARG A 67 -13.64 -9.87 15.51
N GLN A 68 -12.33 -9.82 15.71
CA GLN A 68 -11.70 -9.59 17.01
C GLN A 68 -10.64 -8.48 16.99
N GLY A 69 -10.29 -7.94 15.81
CA GLY A 69 -9.16 -7.02 15.67
C GLY A 69 -7.84 -7.59 16.22
N GLY A 70 -7.79 -8.89 16.54
CA GLY A 70 -6.64 -9.55 17.14
C GLY A 70 -5.48 -9.57 16.18
N THR A 71 -5.75 -9.90 14.91
CA THR A 71 -4.77 -9.87 13.82
C THR A 71 -4.20 -8.46 13.63
N TRP A 72 -5.06 -7.43 13.59
CA TRP A 72 -4.64 -6.02 13.50
C TRP A 72 -3.86 -5.54 14.72
N ARG A 73 -4.24 -5.99 15.93
CA ARG A 73 -3.55 -5.63 17.17
C ARG A 73 -2.19 -6.33 17.29
N LEU A 74 -2.08 -7.56 16.81
CA LEU A 74 -0.83 -8.30 16.72
C LEU A 74 0.11 -7.67 15.69
N LEU A 75 -0.38 -7.40 14.46
CA LEU A 75 0.38 -6.69 13.44
C LEU A 75 0.85 -5.33 13.93
N GLY A 76 -0.05 -4.53 14.50
CA GLY A 76 0.26 -3.23 15.08
C GLY A 76 1.30 -3.32 16.21
N SER A 77 1.24 -4.36 17.04
CA SER A 77 2.23 -4.59 18.09
C SER A 77 3.61 -4.91 17.52
N VAL A 78 3.70 -5.78 16.51
CA VAL A 78 4.98 -6.13 15.86
C VAL A 78 5.58 -4.90 15.17
N VAL A 79 4.78 -4.15 14.41
CA VAL A 79 5.20 -2.90 13.77
C VAL A 79 5.64 -1.88 14.81
N PHE A 80 4.93 -1.74 15.93
CA PHE A 80 5.32 -0.80 16.97
C PHE A 80 6.65 -1.18 17.63
N ILE A 81 6.91 -2.46 17.85
CA ILE A 81 8.17 -2.95 18.43
C ILE A 81 9.34 -2.67 17.48
N HIS A 82 9.18 -3.00 16.20
CA HIS A 82 10.22 -2.86 15.16
C HIS A 82 10.18 -1.53 14.39
N ARG A 83 9.40 -0.54 14.87
CA ARG A 83 9.16 0.73 14.16
C ARG A 83 10.45 1.46 13.77
N GLN A 84 11.49 1.36 14.59
CA GLN A 84 12.76 2.03 14.31
C GLN A 84 13.46 1.43 13.09
N GLU A 85 13.48 0.10 12.99
CA GLU A 85 14.07 -0.64 11.87
C GLU A 85 13.24 -0.43 10.59
N LEU A 86 11.91 -0.48 10.73
CA LEU A 86 10.97 -0.28 9.62
C LEU A 86 11.04 1.15 9.06
N ILE A 87 11.09 2.17 9.92
CA ILE A 87 11.23 3.57 9.49
C ILE A 87 12.59 3.79 8.83
N THR A 88 13.67 3.23 9.39
CA THR A 88 15.04 3.42 8.86
C THR A 88 15.18 2.81 7.46
N THR A 89 14.72 1.58 7.29
CA THR A 89 14.74 0.87 5.98
C THR A 89 13.85 1.55 4.95
N LEU A 90 12.63 1.96 5.35
CA LEU A 90 11.72 2.70 4.48
C LEU A 90 12.29 4.08 4.09
N TYR A 91 12.93 4.78 5.02
CA TYR A 91 13.59 6.05 4.74
C TYR A 91 14.72 5.89 3.73
N ILE A 92 15.66 4.95 3.96
CA ILE A 92 16.78 4.70 3.05
C ILE A 92 16.27 4.24 1.67
N GLY A 93 15.28 3.33 1.64
CA GLY A 93 14.67 2.86 0.40
C GLY A 93 13.97 3.97 -0.39
N PHE A 94 13.21 4.83 0.29
CA PHE A 94 12.51 5.96 -0.35
C PHE A 94 13.49 7.01 -0.88
N LEU A 95 14.53 7.32 -0.12
CA LEU A 95 15.57 8.28 -0.50
C LEU A 95 16.37 7.74 -1.71
N GLY A 96 16.71 6.46 -1.69
CA GLY A 96 17.27 5.76 -2.82
C GLY A 96 16.37 5.79 -4.06
N LEU A 97 15.06 5.53 -3.88
CA LEU A 97 14.08 5.49 -4.97
C LEU A 97 14.01 6.83 -5.69
N ILE A 98 13.99 7.94 -4.94
CA ILE A 98 14.02 9.31 -5.50
C ILE A 98 15.30 9.52 -6.32
N PHE A 99 16.47 9.18 -5.76
CA PHE A 99 17.73 9.34 -6.47
C PHE A 99 17.80 8.48 -7.73
N SER A 100 17.44 7.21 -7.64
CA SER A 100 17.45 6.28 -8.78
C SER A 100 16.53 6.75 -9.89
N SER A 101 15.28 7.12 -9.55
CA SER A 101 14.30 7.64 -10.50
C SER A 101 14.81 8.92 -11.18
N TYR A 102 15.49 9.80 -10.43
CA TYR A 102 16.07 11.02 -10.99
C TYR A 102 17.22 10.74 -11.95
N PHE A 103 18.15 9.86 -11.58
CA PHE A 103 19.27 9.48 -12.46
C PHE A 103 18.80 8.76 -13.72
N VAL A 104 17.83 7.84 -13.60
CA VAL A 104 17.24 7.15 -14.76
C VAL A 104 16.47 8.13 -15.64
N TYR A 105 15.70 9.05 -15.06
CA TYR A 105 15.06 10.12 -15.81
C TYR A 105 16.07 10.96 -16.60
N LEU A 106 17.17 11.39 -15.97
CA LEU A 106 18.21 12.15 -16.68
C LEU A 106 18.89 11.35 -17.79
N ALA A 107 19.06 10.04 -17.61
CA ALA A 107 19.66 9.17 -18.60
C ALA A 107 18.72 8.86 -19.78
N GLU A 108 17.40 8.83 -19.57
CA GLU A 108 16.42 8.35 -20.55
C GLU A 108 15.52 9.46 -21.12
N LYS A 109 15.55 10.68 -20.58
CA LYS A 109 14.63 11.76 -21.00
C LYS A 109 14.71 12.15 -22.48
N ASP A 110 15.86 11.95 -23.11
CA ASP A 110 16.10 12.32 -24.51
C ASP A 110 16.00 11.12 -25.46
N GLU A 111 15.68 9.93 -24.92
CA GLU A 111 15.72 8.67 -25.66
C GLU A 111 14.33 8.26 -26.13
N VAL A 112 14.24 7.99 -27.43
CA VAL A 112 12.99 7.60 -28.07
C VAL A 112 12.92 6.08 -28.13
N GLY A 113 11.81 5.53 -27.63
CA GLY A 113 11.56 4.10 -27.67
C GLY A 113 11.42 3.50 -29.06
N GLN A 114 11.47 2.16 -29.13
CA GLN A 114 11.22 1.41 -30.36
C GLN A 114 9.85 1.76 -30.98
N ASP A 115 8.86 2.11 -30.17
CA ASP A 115 7.51 2.47 -30.60
C ASP A 115 7.38 3.96 -31.01
N GLY A 116 8.49 4.70 -31.07
CA GLY A 116 8.51 6.14 -31.35
C GLY A 116 8.04 7.02 -30.19
N ASN A 117 7.70 6.42 -29.05
CA ASN A 117 7.31 7.13 -27.83
C ASN A 117 8.48 7.25 -26.85
N ILE A 118 8.56 8.39 -26.16
CA ILE A 118 9.42 8.58 -25.00
C ILE A 118 8.72 7.92 -23.81
N ASP A 119 9.36 6.93 -23.18
CA ASP A 119 8.81 6.22 -22.01
C ASP A 119 8.89 7.10 -20.76
N PHE A 120 9.99 7.83 -20.60
CA PHE A 120 10.29 8.68 -19.44
C PHE A 120 10.01 10.15 -19.76
N ARG A 121 8.74 10.51 -20.03
CA ARG A 121 8.35 11.88 -20.40
C ARG A 121 8.47 12.86 -19.25
N SER A 122 8.19 12.39 -18.05
CA SER A 122 8.20 13.18 -16.83
C SER A 122 8.91 12.44 -15.70
N TYR A 123 9.32 13.19 -14.69
CA TYR A 123 9.86 12.60 -13.47
C TYR A 123 8.85 11.66 -12.78
N ALA A 124 7.54 11.87 -12.96
CA ALA A 124 6.50 11.00 -12.42
C ALA A 124 6.53 9.60 -13.07
N ASP A 125 6.84 9.51 -14.37
CA ASP A 125 6.95 8.23 -15.08
C ASP A 125 8.19 7.44 -14.59
N ALA A 126 9.29 8.14 -14.33
CA ALA A 126 10.49 7.53 -13.74
C ALA A 126 10.26 7.08 -12.29
N LEU A 127 9.50 7.85 -11.50
CA LEU A 127 9.08 7.45 -10.16
C LEU A 127 8.18 6.20 -10.19
N TRP A 128 7.23 6.14 -11.12
CA TRP A 128 6.38 4.96 -11.32
C TRP A 128 7.25 3.73 -11.59
N TRP A 129 8.18 3.85 -12.55
CA TRP A 129 9.17 2.80 -12.84
C TRP A 129 9.98 2.39 -11.60
N GLY A 130 10.45 3.36 -10.81
CA GLY A 130 11.20 3.10 -9.58
C GLY A 130 10.38 2.32 -8.55
N VAL A 131 9.11 2.68 -8.35
CA VAL A 131 8.20 1.98 -7.41
C VAL A 131 7.96 0.54 -7.87
N ILE A 132 7.60 0.30 -9.13
CA ILE A 132 7.34 -1.06 -9.64
C ILE A 132 8.59 -1.95 -9.62
N THR A 133 9.77 -1.34 -9.73
CA THR A 133 11.07 -2.04 -9.68
C THR A 133 11.45 -2.41 -8.25
N VAL A 134 11.34 -1.47 -7.29
CA VAL A 134 11.66 -1.72 -5.88
C VAL A 134 10.68 -2.71 -5.25
N THR A 135 9.41 -2.66 -5.65
CA THR A 135 8.38 -3.62 -5.22
C THR A 135 8.43 -4.95 -5.96
N THR A 136 9.42 -5.14 -6.84
CA THR A 136 9.64 -6.35 -7.65
C THR A 136 8.44 -6.80 -8.49
N ILE A 137 7.48 -5.91 -8.77
CA ILE A 137 6.32 -6.16 -9.64
C ILE A 137 6.77 -6.26 -11.10
N GLY A 138 7.54 -5.28 -11.57
CA GLY A 138 8.16 -5.28 -12.90
C GLY A 138 7.19 -5.48 -14.06
N TYR A 139 6.17 -4.62 -14.22
CA TYR A 139 5.20 -4.73 -15.32
C TYR A 139 5.85 -4.72 -16.72
N GLY A 140 6.99 -4.04 -16.87
CA GLY A 140 7.72 -3.95 -18.15
C GLY A 140 7.09 -2.95 -19.14
N ASP A 141 6.16 -2.11 -18.68
CA ASP A 141 5.55 -1.01 -19.43
C ASP A 141 6.52 0.14 -19.70
N THR A 142 7.43 0.39 -18.75
CA THR A 142 8.50 1.38 -18.86
C THR A 142 9.82 0.71 -18.47
N VAL A 143 10.85 0.82 -19.29
CA VAL A 143 12.16 0.19 -19.03
C VAL A 143 13.28 1.10 -19.56
N PRO A 144 14.35 1.35 -18.79
CA PRO A 144 15.49 2.10 -19.29
C PRO A 144 16.12 1.41 -20.50
N LYS A 145 16.31 2.15 -21.58
CA LYS A 145 16.84 1.65 -22.86
C LYS A 145 18.33 1.91 -22.96
N THR A 146 18.82 3.02 -22.40
CA THR A 146 20.24 3.38 -22.41
C THR A 146 21.09 2.44 -21.56
N TRP A 147 22.35 2.32 -21.95
CA TRP A 147 23.35 1.59 -21.18
C TRP A 147 23.55 2.19 -19.78
N MET A 148 23.58 3.53 -19.67
CA MET A 148 23.75 4.24 -18.40
C MET A 148 22.55 4.03 -17.48
N GLY A 149 21.33 4.17 -17.99
CA GLY A 149 20.09 3.94 -17.24
C GLY A 149 20.01 2.51 -16.72
N LYS A 150 20.37 1.52 -17.54
CA LYS A 150 20.41 0.11 -17.13
C LYS A 150 21.40 -0.17 -16.00
N ILE A 151 22.62 0.38 -16.06
CA ILE A 151 23.61 0.21 -14.98
C ILE A 151 23.09 0.80 -13.67
N VAL A 152 22.58 2.04 -13.72
CA VAL A 152 22.03 2.70 -12.53
C VAL A 152 20.86 1.91 -11.97
N ALA A 153 19.95 1.45 -12.83
CA ALA A 153 18.80 0.64 -12.46
C ALA A 153 19.21 -0.68 -11.80
N SER A 154 20.16 -1.42 -12.39
CA SER A 154 20.63 -2.71 -11.86
C SER A 154 21.37 -2.57 -10.53
N CYS A 155 22.26 -1.57 -10.40
CA CYS A 155 22.92 -1.33 -9.12
C CYS A 155 21.89 -0.97 -8.04
N PHE A 156 20.97 -0.06 -8.36
CA PHE A 156 19.98 0.41 -7.41
C PHE A 156 18.99 -0.68 -6.98
N SER A 157 18.51 -1.51 -7.91
CA SER A 157 17.56 -2.58 -7.59
C SER A 157 18.14 -3.58 -6.59
N VAL A 158 19.41 -3.98 -6.74
CA VAL A 158 20.08 -4.90 -5.81
C VAL A 158 20.15 -4.32 -4.39
N PHE A 159 20.54 -3.05 -4.26
CA PHE A 159 20.58 -2.39 -2.95
C PHE A 159 19.17 -2.20 -2.38
N ALA A 160 18.24 -1.68 -3.17
CA ALA A 160 16.89 -1.36 -2.70
C ALA A 160 16.13 -2.61 -2.24
N ILE A 161 16.18 -3.70 -3.00
CA ILE A 161 15.55 -4.98 -2.63
C ILE A 161 16.16 -5.53 -1.33
N SER A 162 17.49 -5.42 -1.16
CA SER A 162 18.16 -5.86 0.08
C SER A 162 17.66 -5.10 1.30
N PHE A 163 17.43 -3.79 1.19
CA PHE A 163 16.86 -2.99 2.28
C PHE A 163 15.37 -3.22 2.49
N PHE A 164 14.60 -3.47 1.42
CA PHE A 164 13.18 -3.79 1.49
C PHE A 164 12.90 -5.20 2.04
N ALA A 165 13.89 -6.10 2.01
CA ALA A 165 13.77 -7.45 2.57
C ALA A 165 14.01 -7.50 4.09
N LEU A 166 14.66 -6.48 4.68
CA LEU A 166 14.94 -6.42 6.12
C LEU A 166 13.70 -6.33 7.05
N PRO A 167 12.58 -5.70 6.66
CA PRO A 167 11.39 -5.59 7.51
C PRO A 167 10.40 -6.77 7.37
N ALA A 168 10.70 -7.75 6.50
CA ALA A 168 9.86 -8.92 6.25
C ALA A 168 10.24 -10.08 7.17
#